data_AF-A0AAW1CUS5-F1
#
_entry.id   AF-A0AAW1CUS5-F1
#
_cell.length_a   1.000
_cell.length_b   1.000
_cell.length_c   1.000
_cell.angle_alpha   90.00
_cell.angle_beta   90.00
_cell.angle_gamma   90.00
#
_symmetry.space_group_name_H-M   'P 1'
#
loop_
_entity.id
_entity.type
_entity.pdbx_description
1 polymer ?
#
loop_
_entity_poly.entity_id
_entity_poly.type
_entity_poly.pdbx_seq_one_letter_code
_entity_poly.pdbx_strand_id
1 'polypeptide(L)'
;MDDGTVLGTPDYMDPSSLTCKVTVKALYDYQARHDDELSFCKHAIITNVTKQDGGWWKGDYGGKRQHWFPSNYVEEIEPQQERDDTSSDSMLLGNLQKGSLDVMGAVVEMVQGVIGGLEWVLRIQNPNMCTVFEVAVPSHDQALDWMAAIKETAQNASVRETQNKEMERAWRITKEISNLIVYCRSVPFNIDKLKQKGFVFTEMSSFSETKAEKLMCQQETKFFVKYHQHQFGRIYPKGQRIDSSNYNPVPFWNAGCQMLALNYQTPDKAMQINQSRFRLNGNCGYVLRPDCMFRPDYDPTDPSCMLRSDCFVFTIKVIAARHLQRSGRGMVSPFVEVEVLGADYDTGIILTTKTLSDNGLNPVWNETCEIEILNPYLAMLRFNVQDEDMFGDKKFIGQATHPVIGLRTGYRSVPLKNGYSEDQELSTLLVHISIKSSSTVRFII
;
A
#
# COMPACT_ATOMS: atom_id res chain seq x y z
N MET A 1 20.06 54.38 -3.57
CA MET A 1 21.41 54.20 -4.14
C MET A 1 22.21 53.53 -3.04
N ASP A 2 22.03 52.25 -2.73
CA ASP A 2 21.97 51.03 -3.54
C ASP A 2 23.22 50.79 -4.40
N ASP A 3 24.12 50.00 -3.81
CA ASP A 3 24.50 48.63 -4.22
C ASP A 3 25.82 48.38 -4.98
N GLY A 4 26.47 47.26 -4.58
CA GLY A 4 27.15 46.36 -5.52
C GLY A 4 28.68 46.20 -5.45
N THR A 5 29.19 45.29 -4.61
CA THR A 5 30.42 44.50 -4.92
C THR A 5 30.31 43.04 -4.44
N VAL A 6 29.73 42.21 -5.31
CA VAL A 6 30.15 40.89 -5.83
C VAL A 6 31.25 40.08 -5.08
N LEU A 7 30.83 38.88 -4.65
CA LEU A 7 31.48 37.55 -4.56
C LEU A 7 32.90 37.37 -3.98
N GLY A 8 32.92 36.85 -2.75
CA GLY A 8 33.94 35.92 -2.23
C GLY A 8 33.25 34.70 -1.63
N THR A 9 33.59 33.51 -2.12
CA THR A 9 33.12 32.19 -1.69
C THR A 9 33.24 31.96 -0.18
N PRO A 10 32.23 31.39 0.52
CA PRO A 10 32.39 30.98 1.91
C PRO A 10 33.27 29.73 1.99
N ASP A 11 34.19 29.79 2.94
CA ASP A 11 35.21 28.82 3.25
C ASP A 11 34.76 27.36 3.21
N TYR A 12 35.59 26.59 2.53
CA TYR A 12 35.69 25.13 2.56
C TYR A 12 35.61 24.65 4.02
N MET A 13 34.51 23.99 4.40
CA MET A 13 34.48 23.26 5.67
C MET A 13 35.58 22.20 5.65
N ASP A 14 36.44 22.22 6.66
CA ASP A 14 37.46 21.19 6.89
C ASP A 14 36.76 19.81 6.97
N PRO A 15 37.04 18.87 6.03
CA PRO A 15 36.42 17.55 5.99
C PRO A 15 36.67 16.69 7.23
N SER A 16 37.57 17.11 8.14
CA SER A 16 37.84 16.44 9.41
C SER A 16 36.79 16.72 10.51
N SER A 17 35.90 17.69 10.31
CA SER A 17 34.83 18.06 11.26
C SER A 17 33.62 17.09 11.28
N LEU A 18 33.56 16.15 10.32
CA LEU A 18 32.63 15.01 10.29
C LEU A 18 33.38 13.71 10.63
N THR A 19 34.04 13.68 11.79
CA THR A 19 34.61 12.43 12.30
C THR A 19 33.48 11.56 12.84
N CYS A 20 33.12 10.53 12.07
CA CYS A 20 32.20 9.48 12.48
C CYS A 20 32.71 8.88 13.80
N LYS A 21 31.95 9.07 14.88
CA LYS A 21 32.35 8.66 16.24
C LYS A 21 32.18 7.16 16.38
N VAL A 22 33.26 6.43 16.18
CA VAL A 22 33.30 4.97 16.31
C VAL A 22 32.92 4.58 17.74
N THR A 23 32.04 3.59 17.88
CA THR A 23 31.65 3.01 19.17
C THR A 23 31.99 1.52 19.13
N VAL A 24 32.55 1.02 20.23
CA VAL A 24 33.01 -0.38 20.32
C VAL A 24 32.43 -1.05 21.56
N LYS A 25 32.30 -2.37 21.50
CA LYS A 25 31.85 -3.22 22.60
C LYS A 25 33.00 -4.09 23.10
N ALA A 26 33.23 -4.11 24.41
CA ALA A 26 34.25 -4.97 25.01
C ALA A 26 33.88 -6.46 24.89
N LEU A 27 34.80 -7.27 24.38
CA LEU A 27 34.69 -8.73 24.27
C LEU A 27 35.14 -9.45 25.54
N TYR A 28 35.97 -8.79 26.35
CA TYR A 28 36.56 -9.32 27.59
C TYR A 28 36.62 -8.22 28.66
N ASP A 29 36.77 -8.63 29.92
CA ASP A 29 37.12 -7.70 31.00
C ASP A 29 38.55 -7.19 30.79
N TYR A 30 38.79 -5.92 31.08
CA TYR A 30 40.11 -5.32 31.03
C TYR A 30 40.30 -4.37 32.21
N GLN A 31 41.42 -4.53 32.91
CA GLN A 31 41.79 -3.70 34.06
C GLN A 31 43.03 -2.90 33.71
N ALA A 32 42.94 -1.58 33.89
CA ALA A 32 44.00 -0.63 33.62
C ALA A 32 45.24 -0.96 34.43
N ARG A 33 46.38 -1.03 33.75
CA ARG A 33 47.73 -1.19 34.32
C ARG A 33 48.43 0.14 34.50
N HIS A 34 48.02 1.14 33.72
CA HIS A 34 48.51 2.52 33.80
C HIS A 34 47.36 3.51 33.99
N ASP A 35 47.65 4.69 34.53
CA ASP A 35 46.62 5.68 34.89
C ASP A 35 45.88 6.23 33.66
N ASP A 36 46.54 6.22 32.51
CA ASP A 36 46.03 6.65 31.21
C ASP A 36 45.23 5.56 30.47
N GLU A 37 45.02 4.40 31.08
CA GLU A 37 44.21 3.31 30.53
C GLU A 37 42.78 3.27 31.12
N LEU A 38 41.83 2.75 30.32
CA LEU A 38 40.47 2.45 30.75
C LEU A 38 40.42 1.11 31.49
N SER A 39 39.58 1.02 32.52
CA SER A 39 39.13 -0.26 33.07
C SER A 39 37.67 -0.47 32.70
N PHE A 40 37.34 -1.63 32.15
CA PHE A 40 35.98 -1.95 31.69
C PHE A 40 35.68 -3.44 31.81
N CYS A 41 34.40 -3.76 31.98
CA CYS A 41 33.93 -5.14 32.01
C CYS A 41 33.57 -5.62 30.59
N LYS A 42 33.51 -6.93 30.40
CA LYS A 42 32.98 -7.56 29.20
C LYS A 42 31.58 -7.03 28.90
N HIS A 43 31.36 -6.70 27.64
CA HIS A 43 30.18 -6.02 27.08
C HIS A 43 30.03 -4.53 27.42
N ALA A 44 31.03 -3.90 28.05
CA ALA A 44 31.09 -2.45 28.18
C ALA A 44 31.08 -1.76 26.81
N ILE A 45 30.38 -0.64 26.71
CA ILE A 45 30.30 0.17 25.48
C ILE A 45 31.22 1.37 25.62
N ILE A 46 32.25 1.44 24.78
CA ILE A 46 33.23 2.53 24.77
C ILE A 46 32.90 3.43 23.58
N THR A 47 32.70 4.71 23.85
CA THR A 47 32.25 5.71 22.87
C THR A 47 33.35 6.69 22.49
N ASN A 48 33.16 7.48 21.43
CA ASN A 48 34.13 8.46 20.93
C ASN A 48 35.52 7.83 20.67
N VAL A 49 35.53 6.65 20.03
CA VAL A 49 36.75 5.88 19.83
C VAL A 49 37.63 6.51 18.74
N THR A 50 38.86 6.84 19.11
CA THR A 50 39.91 7.27 18.19
C THR A 50 40.85 6.10 17.91
N LYS A 51 40.82 5.59 16.68
CA LYS A 51 41.68 4.49 16.24
C LYS A 51 43.10 4.99 15.98
N GLN A 52 44.09 4.19 16.37
CA GLN A 52 45.50 4.43 16.07
C GLN A 52 46.18 3.13 15.63
N ASP A 53 47.17 3.26 14.76
CA ASP A 53 47.97 2.15 14.26
C ASP A 53 49.00 1.73 15.32
N GLY A 54 48.60 0.81 16.19
CA GLY A 54 49.45 0.32 17.27
C GLY A 54 48.82 -0.69 18.22
N GLY A 55 47.61 -1.19 17.91
CA GLY A 55 46.90 -2.15 18.77
C GLY A 55 46.25 -1.53 20.01
N TRP A 56 46.32 -0.20 20.18
CA TRP A 56 45.73 0.55 21.28
C TRP A 56 44.90 1.70 20.74
N TRP A 57 43.66 1.81 21.23
CA TRP A 57 42.71 2.86 20.87
C TRP A 57 42.37 3.73 22.07
N LYS A 58 41.87 4.93 21.82
CA LYS A 58 41.38 5.83 22.88
C LYS A 58 39.87 5.92 22.84
N GLY A 59 39.23 6.03 24.00
CA GLY A 59 37.78 6.21 24.08
C GLY A 59 37.29 6.63 25.45
N ASP A 60 35.98 6.76 25.57
CA ASP A 60 35.31 7.27 26.77
C ASP A 60 34.50 6.16 27.43
N TYR A 61 34.76 5.90 28.72
CA TYR A 61 34.03 4.92 29.53
C TYR A 61 34.19 5.20 31.03
N GLY A 62 33.13 4.97 31.82
CA GLY A 62 33.18 5.06 33.29
C GLY A 62 33.58 6.43 33.85
N GLY A 63 33.24 7.52 33.15
CA GLY A 63 33.60 8.90 33.53
C GLY A 63 35.01 9.34 33.10
N LYS A 64 35.87 8.43 32.62
CA LYS A 64 37.16 8.75 32.01
C LYS A 64 36.98 9.03 30.51
N ARG A 65 37.66 10.06 29.99
CA ARG A 65 37.60 10.48 28.59
C ARG A 65 38.95 10.32 27.89
N GLN A 66 38.95 9.82 26.66
CA GLN A 66 40.12 9.64 25.80
C GLN A 66 41.29 8.89 26.45
N HIS A 67 40.97 7.84 27.21
CA HIS A 67 41.94 6.92 27.82
C HIS A 67 42.15 5.69 26.94
N TRP A 68 43.33 5.07 27.07
CA TRP A 68 43.78 3.98 26.23
C TRP A 68 43.14 2.64 26.60
N PHE A 69 42.90 1.82 25.58
CA PHE A 69 42.52 0.43 25.74
C PHE A 69 43.00 -0.42 24.56
N PRO A 70 43.25 -1.72 24.78
CA PRO A 70 43.72 -2.61 23.72
C PRO A 70 42.61 -2.88 22.70
N SER A 71 42.89 -2.64 21.41
CA SER A 71 41.91 -2.75 20.34
C SER A 71 41.42 -4.18 20.10
N ASN A 72 42.24 -5.18 20.41
CA ASN A 72 41.88 -6.60 20.31
C ASN A 72 40.93 -7.09 21.42
N TYR A 73 40.60 -6.24 22.40
CA TYR A 73 39.64 -6.55 23.47
C TYR A 73 38.24 -6.03 23.16
N VAL A 74 38.04 -5.41 22.01
CA VAL A 74 36.78 -4.79 21.62
C VAL A 74 36.39 -5.21 20.20
N GLU A 75 35.10 -5.12 19.91
CA GLU A 75 34.52 -5.27 18.59
C GLU A 75 33.81 -3.98 18.22
N GLU A 76 33.98 -3.51 16.98
CA GLU A 76 33.28 -2.34 16.50
C GLU A 76 31.78 -2.62 16.37
N ILE A 77 30.97 -1.72 16.93
CA ILE A 77 29.54 -1.75 16.72
C ILE A 77 29.29 -1.00 15.43
N GLU A 78 29.05 -1.72 14.34
CA GLU A 78 28.53 -1.10 13.14
C GLU A 78 27.23 -0.37 13.51
N PRO A 79 27.05 0.91 13.13
CA PRO A 79 25.74 1.51 13.23
C PRO A 79 24.81 0.61 12.41
N GLN A 80 23.80 0.04 13.06
CA GLN A 80 22.77 -0.69 12.35
C GLN A 80 22.20 0.27 11.31
N GLN A 81 22.62 0.12 10.05
CA GLN A 81 21.80 0.58 8.93
C GLN A 81 20.45 -0.05 9.17
N GLU A 82 19.42 0.80 9.17
CA GLU A 82 18.02 0.42 9.28
C GLU A 82 17.85 -0.92 8.58
N ARG A 83 17.56 -1.98 9.35
CA ARG A 83 17.23 -3.26 8.73
C ARG A 83 16.02 -2.97 7.89
N ASP A 84 16.20 -3.00 6.59
CA ASP A 84 15.14 -2.96 5.60
C ASP A 84 14.39 -4.32 5.72
N ASP A 85 13.65 -4.48 6.83
CA ASP A 85 12.70 -5.57 7.05
C ASP A 85 11.51 -5.30 6.12
N THR A 86 11.75 -5.51 4.83
CA THR A 86 10.88 -5.38 3.67
C THR A 86 9.72 -6.38 3.66
N SER A 87 9.43 -7.08 4.76
CA SER A 87 8.19 -7.83 4.88
C SER A 87 7.04 -6.87 5.14
N SER A 88 6.16 -6.65 4.16
CA SER A 88 5.00 -5.73 4.29
C SER A 88 4.05 -6.03 5.46
N ASP A 89 4.21 -7.18 6.12
CA ASP A 89 3.45 -7.59 7.32
C ASP A 89 4.01 -7.00 8.64
N SER A 90 5.29 -6.57 8.69
CA SER A 90 5.89 -5.95 9.89
C SER A 90 5.63 -4.43 9.97
N MET A 91 5.24 -3.79 8.86
CA MET A 91 4.98 -2.36 8.80
C MET A 91 3.55 -2.02 9.26
N LEU A 92 3.36 -1.73 10.54
CA LEU A 92 2.05 -1.43 11.13
C LEU A 92 1.38 -0.21 10.47
N LEU A 93 2.16 0.78 10.02
CA LEU A 93 1.64 1.99 9.35
C LEU A 93 1.63 1.88 7.81
N GLY A 94 1.94 0.71 7.26
CA GLY A 94 2.03 0.49 5.81
C GLY A 94 3.01 1.47 5.14
N ASN A 95 2.63 2.00 3.97
CA ASN A 95 3.45 2.93 3.19
C ASN A 95 3.71 4.28 3.88
N LEU A 96 2.97 4.60 4.96
CA LEU A 96 3.19 5.82 5.74
C LEU A 96 4.30 5.65 6.79
N GLN A 97 4.79 4.42 7.00
CA GLN A 97 5.85 4.15 7.96
C GLN A 97 7.17 4.77 7.48
N LYS A 98 7.72 5.70 8.26
CA LYS A 98 9.01 6.34 8.00
C LYS A 98 10.17 5.76 8.81
N GLY A 99 9.87 4.94 9.81
CA GLY A 99 10.85 4.36 10.71
C GLY A 99 10.16 3.53 11.78
N SER A 100 10.97 2.85 12.60
CA SER A 100 10.50 2.07 13.74
C SER A 100 11.44 2.27 14.93
N LEU A 101 10.91 2.18 16.14
CA LEU A 101 11.66 2.35 17.38
C LEU A 101 11.40 1.17 18.31
N ASP A 102 12.45 0.43 18.67
CA ASP A 102 12.34 -0.63 19.67
C ASP A 102 12.24 -0.02 21.08
N VAL A 103 11.08 -0.18 21.71
CA VAL A 103 10.78 0.35 23.05
C VAL A 103 11.07 -0.66 24.17
N MET A 104 11.51 -1.88 23.86
CA MET A 104 11.82 -2.88 24.89
C MET A 104 12.93 -2.38 25.81
N GLY A 105 12.64 -2.29 27.11
CA GLY A 105 13.59 -1.77 28.09
C GLY A 105 13.93 -0.28 27.92
N ALA A 106 13.16 0.47 27.12
CA ALA A 106 13.37 1.90 26.94
C ALA A 106 13.08 2.69 28.22
N VAL A 107 13.95 3.67 28.50
CA VAL A 107 13.77 4.69 29.52
C VAL A 107 13.20 5.93 28.85
N VAL A 108 12.16 6.51 29.46
CA VAL A 108 11.51 7.73 28.97
C VAL A 108 11.55 8.80 30.04
N GLU A 109 12.11 9.95 29.68
CA GLU A 109 12.23 11.14 30.52
C GLU A 109 11.51 12.32 29.85
N MET A 110 10.75 13.07 30.63
CA MET A 110 10.14 14.31 30.17
C MET A 110 11.05 15.48 30.55
N VAL A 111 11.40 16.31 29.56
CA VAL A 111 12.20 17.51 29.74
C VAL A 111 11.46 18.71 29.18
N GLN A 112 11.69 19.87 29.79
CA GLN A 112 11.26 21.15 29.20
C GLN A 112 12.32 21.60 28.20
N GLY A 113 11.91 21.76 26.95
CA GLY A 113 12.76 22.17 25.85
C GLY A 113 11.92 22.62 24.66
N VAL A 114 12.48 23.42 23.76
CA VAL A 114 11.74 23.92 22.59
C VAL A 114 12.17 23.17 21.35
N ILE A 115 11.35 22.22 20.89
CA ILE A 115 11.52 21.54 19.60
C ILE A 115 10.31 21.88 18.74
N GLY A 116 10.55 22.53 17.59
CA GLY A 116 9.47 22.90 16.66
C GLY A 116 8.41 23.84 17.25
N GLY A 117 8.74 24.60 18.31
CA GLY A 117 7.80 25.50 19.00
C GLY A 117 6.95 24.84 20.09
N LEU A 118 7.20 23.57 20.42
CA LEU A 118 6.54 22.84 21.50
C LEU A 118 7.47 22.71 22.72
N GLU A 119 6.93 22.93 23.91
CA GLU A 119 7.69 23.03 25.18
C GLU A 119 7.89 21.70 25.91
N TRP A 120 7.03 20.71 25.65
CA TRP A 120 7.03 19.43 26.35
C TRP A 120 7.70 18.37 25.48
N VAL A 121 8.91 17.93 25.88
CA VAL A 121 9.72 16.99 25.10
C VAL A 121 9.92 15.70 25.88
N LEU A 122 9.64 14.57 25.23
CA LEU A 122 9.93 13.23 25.71
C LEU A 122 11.24 12.75 25.07
N ARG A 123 12.18 12.35 25.92
CA ARG A 123 13.45 11.73 25.54
C ARG A 123 13.34 10.24 25.76
N ILE A 124 13.42 9.45 24.69
CA ILE A 124 13.26 8.01 24.70
C ILE A 124 14.62 7.38 24.37
N GLN A 125 15.11 6.52 25.25
CA GLN A 125 16.39 5.83 25.07
C GLN A 125 16.29 4.36 25.45
N ASN A 126 16.58 3.46 24.52
CA ASN A 126 16.76 2.03 24.79
C ASN A 126 18.26 1.73 24.97
N PRO A 127 18.65 0.76 25.81
CA PRO A 127 20.03 0.26 25.93
C PRO A 127 20.77 0.02 24.61
N ASN A 128 20.06 -0.33 23.54
CA ASN A 128 20.63 -0.61 22.23
C ASN A 128 20.71 0.62 21.30
N MET A 129 20.16 1.77 21.69
CA MET A 129 20.18 2.99 20.87
C MET A 129 21.48 3.80 21.07
N CYS A 130 22.12 4.17 19.98
CA CYS A 130 23.30 5.06 19.99
C CYS A 130 22.93 6.54 20.19
N THR A 131 21.69 6.93 19.90
CA THR A 131 21.18 8.30 20.00
C THR A 131 19.85 8.33 20.74
N VAL A 132 19.60 9.40 21.50
CA VAL A 132 18.32 9.62 22.17
C VAL A 132 17.29 10.05 21.13
N PHE A 133 16.12 9.42 21.13
CA PHE A 133 15.01 9.83 20.28
C PHE A 133 14.15 10.86 21.02
N GLU A 134 13.99 12.04 20.44
CA GLU A 134 13.30 13.16 21.07
C GLU A 134 11.98 13.45 20.35
N VAL A 135 10.88 13.53 21.11
CA VAL A 135 9.53 13.79 20.59
C VAL A 135 8.89 14.90 21.38
N ALA A 136 8.46 15.96 20.71
CA ALA A 136 7.72 17.04 21.34
C ALA A 136 6.21 16.82 21.23
N VAL A 137 5.47 17.18 22.28
CA VAL A 137 4.02 17.02 22.36
C VAL A 137 3.33 18.34 22.70
N PRO A 138 2.05 18.52 22.30
CA PRO A 138 1.35 19.81 22.45
C PRO A 138 1.05 20.22 23.89
N SER A 139 0.90 19.27 24.81
CA SER A 139 0.51 19.56 26.20
C SER A 139 1.20 18.64 27.19
N HIS A 140 1.33 19.13 28.43
CA HIS A 140 1.87 18.37 29.55
C HIS A 140 1.09 17.07 29.80
N ASP A 141 -0.25 17.10 29.74
CA ASP A 141 -1.07 15.91 29.95
C ASP A 141 -0.82 14.84 28.88
N GLN A 142 -0.69 15.24 27.61
CA GLN A 142 -0.29 14.30 26.55
C GLN A 142 1.12 13.75 26.78
N ALA A 143 2.05 14.55 27.30
CA ALA A 143 3.39 14.09 27.64
C ALA A 143 3.36 13.01 28.73
N LEU A 144 2.53 13.21 29.76
CA LEU A 144 2.33 12.23 30.82
C LEU A 144 1.70 10.94 30.28
N ASP A 145 0.66 11.04 29.46
CA ASP A 145 -0.03 9.89 28.85
C ASP A 145 0.93 9.07 27.98
N TRP A 146 1.67 9.74 27.07
CA TRP A 146 2.65 9.08 26.22
C TRP A 146 3.79 8.46 27.01
N MET A 147 4.33 9.17 28.01
CA MET A 147 5.39 8.64 28.88
C MET A 147 4.91 7.40 29.63
N ALA A 148 3.70 7.42 30.17
CA ALA A 148 3.11 6.28 30.88
C ALA A 148 2.91 5.08 29.93
N ALA A 149 2.33 5.32 28.75
CA ALA A 149 2.10 4.27 27.75
C ALA A 149 3.39 3.62 27.27
N ILE A 150 4.45 4.42 27.01
CA ILE A 150 5.74 3.88 26.56
C ILE A 150 6.41 3.09 27.69
N LYS A 151 6.43 3.61 28.93
CA LYS A 151 6.99 2.89 30.10
C LYS A 151 6.29 1.56 30.35
N GLU A 152 4.96 1.56 30.30
CA GLU A 152 4.16 0.34 30.46
C GLU A 152 4.46 -0.67 29.34
N THR A 153 4.56 -0.19 28.10
CA THR A 153 4.85 -1.03 26.93
C THR A 153 6.26 -1.62 26.99
N ALA A 154 7.25 -0.81 27.38
CA ALA A 154 8.64 -1.22 27.56
C ALA A 154 8.81 -2.38 28.56
N GLN A 155 7.86 -2.53 29.49
CA GLN A 155 7.85 -3.58 30.51
C GLN A 155 6.93 -4.76 30.15
N ASN A 156 5.80 -4.53 29.45
CA ASN A 156 4.69 -5.50 29.37
C ASN A 156 4.18 -5.81 27.95
N ALA A 157 4.88 -5.41 26.88
CA ALA A 157 4.39 -5.49 25.50
C ALA A 157 3.75 -6.84 25.08
N SER A 158 4.39 -7.98 25.42
CA SER A 158 3.92 -9.32 25.02
C SER A 158 2.67 -9.79 25.78
N VAL A 159 2.51 -9.36 27.03
CA VAL A 159 1.37 -9.73 27.88
C VAL A 159 0.10 -9.00 27.45
N ARG A 160 0.23 -7.73 27.05
CA ARG A 160 -0.89 -6.87 26.66
C ARG A 160 -1.53 -7.28 25.34
N GLU A 161 -0.74 -7.69 24.36
CA GLU A 161 -1.28 -8.20 23.08
C GLU A 161 -2.17 -9.43 23.29
N THR A 162 -1.76 -10.30 24.21
CA THR A 162 -2.50 -11.52 24.55
C THR A 162 -3.80 -11.18 25.29
N GLN A 163 -3.75 -10.27 26.28
CA GLN A 163 -4.93 -9.84 27.03
C GLN A 163 -5.98 -9.11 26.18
N ASN A 164 -5.58 -8.23 25.24
CA ASN A 164 -6.53 -7.55 24.37
C ASN A 164 -7.32 -8.54 23.48
N LYS A 165 -6.64 -9.56 22.94
CA LYS A 165 -7.28 -10.63 22.16
C LYS A 165 -8.25 -11.47 23.00
N GLU A 166 -7.95 -11.67 24.29
CA GLU A 166 -8.82 -12.38 25.23
C GLU A 166 -10.04 -11.53 25.64
N MET A 167 -9.85 -10.23 25.88
CA MET A 167 -10.94 -9.31 26.19
C MET A 167 -11.93 -9.19 25.02
N GLU A 168 -11.46 -9.06 23.78
CA GLU A 168 -12.34 -9.05 22.60
C GLU A 168 -13.19 -10.32 22.49
N ARG A 169 -12.64 -11.48 22.86
CA ARG A 169 -13.38 -12.77 22.87
C ARG A 169 -14.39 -12.87 24.02
N ALA A 170 -14.18 -12.14 25.11
CA ALA A 170 -14.98 -12.22 26.32
C ALA A 170 -16.23 -11.32 26.30
N TRP A 171 -16.33 -10.38 25.35
CA TRP A 171 -17.51 -9.50 25.24
C TRP A 171 -18.74 -10.29 24.82
N ARG A 172 -19.62 -10.57 25.78
CA ARG A 172 -20.89 -11.28 25.56
C ARG A 172 -21.85 -10.37 24.81
N ILE A 173 -22.31 -10.83 23.64
CA ILE A 173 -23.31 -10.12 22.83
C ILE A 173 -24.67 -10.20 23.54
N THR A 174 -25.38 -9.07 23.63
CA THR A 174 -26.72 -9.01 24.21
C THR A 174 -27.74 -9.74 23.33
N LYS A 175 -28.77 -10.33 23.96
CA LYS A 175 -29.77 -11.15 23.26
C LYS A 175 -30.57 -10.34 22.24
N GLU A 176 -30.85 -9.09 22.56
CA GLU A 176 -31.62 -8.14 21.76
C GLU A 176 -30.92 -7.89 20.41
N ILE A 177 -29.60 -7.70 20.41
CA ILE A 177 -28.81 -7.52 19.19
C ILE A 177 -28.70 -8.84 18.42
N SER A 178 -28.49 -9.95 19.12
CA SER A 178 -28.41 -11.28 18.50
C SER A 178 -29.70 -11.65 17.75
N ASN A 179 -30.87 -11.30 18.30
CA ASN A 179 -32.17 -11.58 17.69
C ASN A 179 -32.40 -10.84 16.36
N LEU A 180 -31.68 -9.75 16.08
CA LEU A 180 -31.78 -9.02 14.80
C LEU A 180 -31.04 -9.73 13.66
N ILE A 181 -30.18 -10.71 13.96
CA ILE A 181 -29.33 -11.39 12.98
C ILE A 181 -30.07 -12.60 12.39
N VAL A 182 -30.66 -12.40 11.21
CA VAL A 182 -31.42 -13.46 10.50
C VAL A 182 -30.56 -14.16 9.44
N TYR A 183 -30.13 -13.43 8.39
CA TYR A 183 -29.50 -14.01 7.19
C TYR A 183 -27.97 -13.90 7.16
N CYS A 184 -27.41 -12.89 7.81
CA CYS A 184 -25.98 -12.59 7.78
C CYS A 184 -25.32 -12.98 9.10
N ARG A 185 -25.45 -14.25 9.51
CA ARG A 185 -24.84 -14.73 10.74
C ARG A 185 -23.33 -14.85 10.56
N SER A 186 -22.58 -13.95 11.20
CA SER A 186 -21.12 -14.00 11.19
C SER A 186 -20.61 -15.23 11.93
N VAL A 187 -19.87 -16.09 11.23
CA VAL A 187 -19.23 -17.27 11.81
C VAL A 187 -17.74 -17.33 11.44
N PRO A 188 -16.88 -17.88 12.32
CA PRO A 188 -15.50 -18.16 11.96
C PRO A 188 -15.43 -19.11 10.77
N PHE A 189 -14.66 -18.73 9.75
CA PHE A 189 -14.46 -19.56 8.58
C PHE A 189 -13.66 -20.82 8.93
N ASN A 190 -14.17 -21.99 8.55
CA ASN A 190 -13.49 -23.27 8.69
C ASN A 190 -13.82 -24.14 7.46
N ILE A 191 -12.81 -24.34 6.60
CA ILE A 191 -12.97 -25.04 5.32
C ILE A 191 -13.30 -26.53 5.51
N ASP A 192 -12.70 -27.20 6.48
CA ASP A 192 -12.92 -28.63 6.74
C ASP A 192 -14.35 -28.89 7.20
N LYS A 193 -14.87 -28.05 8.10
CA LYS A 193 -16.27 -28.09 8.54
C LYS A 193 -17.22 -27.93 7.35
N LEU A 194 -16.94 -26.99 6.43
CA LEU A 194 -17.77 -26.76 5.25
C LEU A 194 -17.69 -27.92 4.25
N LYS A 195 -16.50 -28.50 4.04
CA LYS A 195 -16.32 -29.70 3.20
C LYS A 195 -17.08 -30.91 3.76
N GLN A 196 -17.20 -31.04 5.09
CA GLN A 196 -17.92 -32.15 5.74
C GLN A 196 -19.44 -31.93 5.88
N LYS A 197 -19.87 -30.74 6.32
CA LYS A 197 -21.28 -30.46 6.67
C LYS A 197 -22.05 -29.72 5.59
N GLY A 198 -21.38 -29.25 4.54
CA GLY A 198 -21.97 -28.43 3.50
C GLY A 198 -22.10 -26.96 3.88
N PHE A 199 -22.70 -26.19 2.96
CA PHE A 199 -22.89 -24.75 3.09
C PHE A 199 -24.19 -24.42 3.82
N VAL A 200 -24.16 -23.37 4.65
CA VAL A 200 -25.34 -22.87 5.39
C VAL A 200 -25.64 -21.45 4.93
N PHE A 201 -26.69 -21.24 4.14
CA PHE A 201 -26.96 -19.97 3.46
C PHE A 201 -27.20 -18.77 4.39
N THR A 202 -27.58 -19.00 5.65
CA THR A 202 -27.74 -17.95 6.67
C THR A 202 -26.44 -17.60 7.39
N GLU A 203 -25.34 -18.28 7.09
CA GLU A 203 -24.02 -18.03 7.67
C GLU A 203 -23.13 -17.32 6.66
N MET A 204 -22.28 -16.42 7.15
CA MET A 204 -21.29 -15.71 6.34
C MET A 204 -19.97 -15.56 7.10
N SER A 205 -18.89 -15.37 6.36
CA SER A 205 -17.57 -15.13 6.93
C SER A 205 -16.93 -13.86 6.36
N SER A 206 -16.15 -13.18 7.19
CA SER A 206 -15.36 -12.01 6.80
C SER A 206 -13.87 -12.36 6.73
N PHE A 207 -13.16 -11.75 5.77
CA PHE A 207 -11.76 -12.01 5.48
C PHE A 207 -11.03 -10.68 5.28
N SER A 208 -9.83 -10.54 5.85
CA SER A 208 -8.92 -9.47 5.41
C SER A 208 -8.48 -9.72 3.97
N GLU A 209 -8.15 -8.67 3.23
CA GLU A 209 -7.67 -8.78 1.84
C GLU A 209 -6.55 -9.83 1.67
N THR A 210 -5.56 -9.85 2.57
CA THR A 210 -4.42 -10.79 2.51
C THR A 210 -4.85 -12.24 2.68
N LYS A 211 -5.79 -12.49 3.61
CA LYS A 211 -6.31 -13.84 3.84
C LYS A 211 -7.20 -14.28 2.68
N ALA A 212 -8.01 -13.37 2.15
CA ALA A 212 -8.86 -13.63 1.01
C ALA A 212 -8.02 -13.93 -0.25
N GLU A 213 -6.98 -13.15 -0.53
CA GLU A 213 -6.12 -13.35 -1.70
C GLU A 213 -5.45 -14.72 -1.66
N LYS A 214 -4.83 -15.05 -0.52
CA LYS A 214 -4.19 -16.35 -0.31
C LYS A 214 -5.17 -17.52 -0.45
N LEU A 215 -6.33 -17.46 0.20
CA LEU A 215 -7.27 -18.57 0.23
C LEU A 215 -8.12 -18.67 -1.05
N MET A 216 -8.68 -17.55 -1.50
CA MET A 216 -9.69 -17.50 -2.56
C MET A 216 -9.10 -17.38 -3.96
N CYS A 217 -7.92 -16.77 -4.10
CA CYS A 217 -7.32 -16.54 -5.42
C CYS A 217 -6.17 -17.51 -5.71
N GLN A 218 -5.46 -18.00 -4.68
CA GLN A 218 -4.25 -18.80 -4.86
C GLN A 218 -4.38 -20.28 -4.47
N GLN A 219 -5.10 -20.60 -3.40
CA GLN A 219 -5.10 -21.97 -2.83
C GLN A 219 -6.37 -22.77 -3.12
N GLU A 220 -7.55 -22.20 -2.86
CA GLU A 220 -8.84 -22.92 -2.84
C GLU A 220 -9.88 -22.23 -3.75
N THR A 221 -9.44 -21.70 -4.90
CA THR A 221 -10.24 -20.91 -5.83
C THR A 221 -11.55 -21.58 -6.23
N LYS A 222 -11.50 -22.85 -6.69
CA LYS A 222 -12.70 -23.61 -7.07
C LYS A 222 -13.66 -23.82 -5.90
N PHE A 223 -13.14 -24.03 -4.69
CA PHE A 223 -13.97 -24.13 -3.49
C PHE A 223 -14.69 -22.81 -3.22
N PHE A 224 -13.99 -21.67 -3.34
CA PHE A 224 -14.58 -20.36 -3.08
C PHE A 224 -15.59 -19.90 -4.12
N VAL A 225 -15.38 -20.22 -5.41
CA VAL A 225 -16.40 -20.03 -6.46
C VAL A 225 -17.70 -20.72 -6.04
N LYS A 226 -17.61 -22.00 -5.62
CA LYS A 226 -18.78 -22.77 -5.16
C LYS A 226 -19.37 -22.25 -3.85
N TYR A 227 -18.52 -21.89 -2.89
CA TYR A 227 -18.92 -21.30 -1.61
C TYR A 227 -19.76 -20.05 -1.83
N HIS A 228 -19.30 -19.13 -2.69
CA HIS A 228 -20.01 -17.90 -2.98
C HIS A 228 -21.30 -18.09 -3.79
N GLN A 229 -21.56 -19.27 -4.36
CA GLN A 229 -22.89 -19.58 -4.91
C GLN A 229 -23.94 -19.80 -3.81
N HIS A 230 -23.52 -20.14 -2.59
CA HIS A 230 -24.41 -20.54 -1.50
C HIS A 230 -24.36 -19.62 -0.27
N GLN A 231 -23.23 -18.96 -0.02
CA GLN A 231 -22.97 -18.13 1.16
C GLN A 231 -22.31 -16.80 0.80
N PHE A 232 -22.46 -15.82 1.69
CA PHE A 232 -21.79 -14.53 1.54
C PHE A 232 -20.35 -14.57 2.07
N GLY A 233 -19.44 -14.01 1.28
CA GLY A 233 -18.11 -13.61 1.73
C GLY A 233 -18.02 -12.10 1.82
N ARG A 234 -17.45 -11.58 2.92
CA ARG A 234 -17.10 -10.16 3.05
C ARG A 234 -15.59 -9.98 3.10
N ILE A 235 -15.06 -9.14 2.23
CA ILE A 235 -13.64 -8.79 2.21
C ILE A 235 -13.48 -7.34 2.63
N TYR A 236 -12.46 -7.05 3.41
CA TYR A 236 -12.14 -5.70 3.87
C TYR A 236 -10.63 -5.41 3.80
N PRO A 237 -10.23 -4.13 3.66
CA PRO A 237 -8.82 -3.77 3.55
C PRO A 237 -8.04 -4.18 4.80
N LYS A 238 -6.74 -4.50 4.65
CA LYS A 238 -5.88 -4.82 5.81
C LYS A 238 -5.68 -3.60 6.71
N GLY A 239 -5.48 -3.83 8.01
CA GLY A 239 -5.35 -2.76 9.01
C GLY A 239 -4.17 -1.81 8.77
N GLN A 240 -3.12 -2.28 8.07
CA GLN A 240 -1.94 -1.48 7.72
C GLN A 240 -2.23 -0.38 6.68
N ARG A 241 -3.39 -0.39 6.02
CA ARG A 241 -3.81 0.66 5.07
C ARG A 241 -4.39 1.87 5.81
N ILE A 242 -3.56 2.49 6.65
CA ILE A 242 -3.95 3.67 7.43
C ILE A 242 -4.19 4.88 6.52
N ASP A 243 -3.52 4.92 5.38
CA ASP A 243 -3.78 5.86 4.28
C ASP A 243 -5.15 5.70 3.61
N SER A 244 -5.95 4.71 4.04
CA SER A 244 -7.23 4.34 3.45
C SER A 244 -7.14 3.91 1.98
N SER A 245 -5.97 3.47 1.50
CA SER A 245 -5.84 2.86 0.18
C SER A 245 -6.73 1.62 0.05
N ASN A 246 -7.07 1.24 -1.19
CA ASN A 246 -7.86 0.04 -1.47
C ASN A 246 -7.03 -1.08 -2.12
N TYR A 247 -7.48 -2.32 -1.91
CA TYR A 247 -7.06 -3.48 -2.69
C TYR A 247 -7.77 -3.52 -4.05
N ASN A 248 -7.25 -4.32 -4.98
CA ASN A 248 -7.91 -4.57 -6.25
C ASN A 248 -9.13 -5.50 -6.06
N PRO A 249 -10.37 -5.05 -6.32
CA PRO A 249 -11.56 -5.87 -6.11
C PRO A 249 -11.77 -6.95 -7.18
N VAL A 250 -11.13 -6.83 -8.35
CA VAL A 250 -11.42 -7.66 -9.53
C VAL A 250 -11.18 -9.16 -9.29
N PRO A 251 -10.04 -9.61 -8.73
CA PRO A 251 -9.81 -11.04 -8.49
C PRO A 251 -10.87 -11.68 -7.58
N PHE A 252 -11.35 -10.92 -6.58
CA PHE A 252 -12.37 -11.42 -5.66
C PHE A 252 -13.76 -11.49 -6.29
N TRP A 253 -14.10 -10.56 -7.19
CA TRP A 253 -15.31 -10.70 -8.00
C TRP A 253 -15.20 -11.87 -8.97
N ASN A 254 -14.02 -12.15 -9.54
CA ASN A 254 -13.80 -13.33 -10.38
C ASN A 254 -13.98 -14.63 -9.58
N ALA A 255 -13.62 -14.64 -8.29
CA ALA A 255 -13.91 -15.75 -7.37
C ALA A 255 -15.38 -15.76 -6.84
N GLY A 256 -16.22 -14.83 -7.30
CA GLY A 256 -17.65 -14.76 -6.97
C GLY A 256 -17.99 -14.07 -5.66
N CYS A 257 -17.01 -13.51 -4.94
CA CYS A 257 -17.24 -12.82 -3.68
C CYS A 257 -18.12 -11.57 -3.86
N GLN A 258 -19.06 -11.37 -2.96
CA GLN A 258 -20.14 -10.39 -3.14
C GLN A 258 -19.88 -9.08 -2.40
N MET A 259 -19.43 -9.15 -1.14
CA MET A 259 -19.31 -7.97 -0.27
C MET A 259 -17.86 -7.51 -0.17
N LEU A 260 -17.38 -6.86 -1.23
CA LEU A 260 -16.05 -6.25 -1.25
C LEU A 260 -16.11 -4.84 -0.67
N ALA A 261 -15.78 -4.70 0.61
CA ALA A 261 -15.74 -3.40 1.25
C ALA A 261 -14.48 -2.64 0.81
N LEU A 262 -14.69 -1.44 0.30
CA LEU A 262 -13.66 -0.49 -0.10
C LEU A 262 -13.83 0.83 0.67
N ASN A 263 -12.75 1.57 0.84
CA ASN A 263 -12.69 2.91 1.39
C ASN A 263 -13.19 3.91 0.34
N TYR A 264 -14.47 4.29 0.43
CA TYR A 264 -15.13 5.16 -0.55
C TYR A 264 -14.56 6.58 -0.60
N GLN A 265 -13.92 7.03 0.47
CA GLN A 265 -13.28 8.33 0.56
C GLN A 265 -12.01 8.46 -0.29
N THR A 266 -11.47 7.34 -0.80
CA THR A 266 -10.18 7.32 -1.50
C THR A 266 -10.38 7.30 -3.02
N PRO A 267 -9.88 8.31 -3.78
CA PRO A 267 -10.06 8.43 -5.23
C PRO A 267 -9.10 7.53 -6.04
N ASP A 268 -8.94 6.27 -5.63
CA ASP A 268 -8.02 5.35 -6.27
C ASP A 268 -8.68 4.53 -7.40
N LYS A 269 -7.84 3.77 -8.12
CA LYS A 269 -8.27 2.91 -9.23
C LYS A 269 -9.34 1.90 -8.78
N ALA A 270 -9.21 1.31 -7.60
CA ALA A 270 -10.17 0.33 -7.10
C ALA A 270 -11.57 0.92 -6.92
N MET A 271 -11.68 2.13 -6.37
CA MET A 271 -12.96 2.83 -6.24
C MET A 271 -13.54 3.22 -7.60
N GLN A 272 -12.72 3.61 -8.55
CA GLN A 272 -13.16 3.92 -9.93
C GLN A 272 -13.73 2.67 -10.63
N ILE A 273 -13.10 1.51 -10.42
CA ILE A 273 -13.58 0.21 -10.91
C ILE A 273 -14.90 -0.15 -10.23
N ASN A 274 -15.02 0.01 -8.91
CA ASN A 274 -16.25 -0.25 -8.17
C ASN A 274 -17.43 0.59 -8.69
N GLN A 275 -17.23 1.90 -8.83
CA GLN A 275 -18.24 2.79 -9.39
C GLN A 275 -18.64 2.38 -10.81
N SER A 276 -17.67 1.97 -11.65
CA SER A 276 -17.95 1.48 -13.00
C SER A 276 -18.79 0.19 -13.01
N ARG A 277 -18.42 -0.80 -12.20
CA ARG A 277 -19.13 -2.09 -12.13
C ARG A 277 -20.58 -1.90 -11.73
N PHE A 278 -20.82 -1.12 -10.68
CA PHE A 278 -22.18 -0.90 -10.15
C PHE A 278 -23.01 0.09 -10.96
N ARG A 279 -22.49 0.65 -12.08
CA ARG A 279 -23.33 1.31 -13.09
C ARG A 279 -24.25 0.36 -13.83
N LEU A 280 -23.88 -0.91 -13.89
CA LEU A 280 -24.78 -1.94 -14.37
C LEU A 280 -26.03 -1.98 -13.50
N ASN A 281 -27.15 -2.36 -14.11
CA ASN A 281 -28.43 -2.48 -13.42
C ASN A 281 -28.90 -1.17 -12.76
N GLY A 282 -28.59 -0.02 -13.38
CA GLY A 282 -29.15 1.27 -13.00
C GLY A 282 -28.67 1.82 -11.66
N ASN A 283 -27.40 1.61 -11.29
CA ASN A 283 -26.80 2.11 -10.04
C ASN A 283 -27.46 1.60 -8.75
N CYS A 284 -28.18 0.47 -8.78
CA CYS A 284 -28.94 0.00 -7.63
C CYS A 284 -28.09 -0.65 -6.52
N GLY A 285 -26.77 -0.81 -6.74
CA GLY A 285 -25.85 -1.48 -5.82
C GLY A 285 -25.82 -3.01 -5.94
N TYR A 286 -26.59 -3.59 -6.87
CA TYR A 286 -26.62 -5.04 -7.11
C TYR A 286 -26.45 -5.36 -8.59
N VAL A 287 -25.45 -6.20 -8.89
CA VAL A 287 -25.17 -6.70 -10.24
C VAL A 287 -25.21 -8.22 -10.20
N LEU A 288 -26.06 -8.82 -11.04
CA LEU A 288 -26.14 -10.27 -11.16
C LEU A 288 -24.80 -10.82 -11.67
N ARG A 289 -24.30 -11.88 -11.03
CA ARG A 289 -23.11 -12.60 -11.52
C ARG A 289 -23.47 -13.33 -12.82
N PRO A 290 -22.55 -13.39 -13.80
CA PRO A 290 -22.83 -14.06 -15.07
C PRO A 290 -23.00 -15.57 -14.92
N ASP A 291 -23.80 -16.16 -15.82
CA ASP A 291 -24.15 -17.58 -15.83
C ASP A 291 -22.92 -18.49 -15.88
N CYS A 292 -21.84 -18.04 -16.53
CA CYS A 292 -20.59 -18.80 -16.59
C CYS A 292 -20.06 -19.16 -15.20
N MET A 293 -20.22 -18.29 -14.19
CA MET A 293 -19.73 -18.52 -12.82
C MET A 293 -20.49 -19.60 -12.05
N PHE A 294 -21.65 -20.03 -12.56
CA PHE A 294 -22.46 -21.09 -11.96
C PHE A 294 -22.18 -22.46 -12.59
N ARG A 295 -21.37 -22.52 -13.65
CA ARG A 295 -20.98 -23.79 -14.26
C ARG A 295 -19.97 -24.54 -13.38
N PRO A 296 -20.03 -25.89 -13.33
CA PRO A 296 -19.10 -26.70 -12.53
C PRO A 296 -17.64 -26.58 -12.95
N ASP A 297 -17.38 -26.20 -14.20
CA ASP A 297 -16.05 -26.12 -14.80
C ASP A 297 -15.46 -24.71 -14.82
N TYR A 298 -16.19 -23.70 -14.32
CA TYR A 298 -15.67 -22.34 -14.25
C TYR A 298 -14.49 -22.23 -13.29
N ASP A 299 -13.40 -21.65 -13.79
CA ASP A 299 -12.21 -21.34 -13.03
C ASP A 299 -11.67 -19.98 -13.50
N PRO A 300 -11.62 -18.95 -12.62
CA PRO A 300 -11.18 -17.62 -13.01
C PRO A 300 -9.69 -17.57 -13.41
N THR A 301 -8.91 -18.61 -13.11
CA THR A 301 -7.47 -18.71 -13.45
C THR A 301 -7.20 -19.53 -14.71
N ASP A 302 -8.19 -20.26 -15.22
CA ASP A 302 -8.05 -21.13 -16.39
C ASP A 302 -8.85 -20.58 -17.58
N PRO A 303 -8.19 -20.03 -18.62
CA PRO A 303 -8.88 -19.52 -19.80
C PRO A 303 -9.64 -20.60 -20.58
N SER A 304 -9.26 -21.88 -20.44
CA SER A 304 -9.90 -22.98 -21.16
C SER A 304 -11.33 -23.27 -20.70
N CYS A 305 -11.75 -22.77 -19.53
CA CYS A 305 -13.12 -22.90 -19.06
C CYS A 305 -14.12 -22.03 -19.85
N MET A 306 -13.64 -21.02 -20.59
CA MET A 306 -14.49 -20.11 -21.35
C MET A 306 -14.86 -20.69 -22.71
N LEU A 307 -16.14 -20.57 -23.10
CA LEU A 307 -16.58 -21.01 -24.43
C LEU A 307 -16.21 -19.96 -25.46
N ARG A 308 -15.75 -20.39 -26.63
CA ARG A 308 -15.37 -19.46 -27.71
C ARG A 308 -16.53 -18.62 -28.23
N SER A 309 -17.78 -19.07 -28.05
CA SER A 309 -19.00 -18.31 -28.32
C SER A 309 -19.16 -17.08 -27.43
N ASP A 310 -18.59 -17.12 -26.24
CA ASP A 310 -18.70 -16.07 -25.23
C ASP A 310 -17.63 -14.99 -25.40
N CYS A 311 -16.59 -15.25 -26.20
CA CYS A 311 -15.48 -14.34 -26.42
C CYS A 311 -15.84 -13.23 -27.42
N PHE A 312 -15.34 -12.01 -27.16
CA PHE A 312 -15.51 -10.84 -28.02
C PHE A 312 -14.16 -10.28 -28.46
N VAL A 313 -14.03 -9.98 -29.75
CA VAL A 313 -12.91 -9.24 -30.32
C VAL A 313 -13.28 -7.77 -30.41
N PHE A 314 -12.52 -6.93 -29.72
CA PHE A 314 -12.65 -5.48 -29.70
C PHE A 314 -11.55 -4.85 -30.56
N THR A 315 -11.95 -4.01 -31.52
CA THR A 315 -11.03 -3.09 -32.19
C THR A 315 -11.35 -1.68 -31.70
N ILE A 316 -10.39 -1.04 -31.03
CA ILE A 316 -10.56 0.28 -30.40
C ILE A 316 -9.58 1.25 -31.04
N LYS A 317 -10.09 2.35 -31.60
CA LYS A 317 -9.27 3.46 -32.10
C LYS A 317 -9.45 4.67 -31.20
N VAL A 318 -8.37 5.12 -30.57
CA VAL A 318 -8.29 6.39 -29.84
C VAL A 318 -7.98 7.49 -30.85
N ILE A 319 -8.97 8.33 -31.15
CA ILE A 319 -8.88 9.30 -32.25
C ILE A 319 -8.36 10.63 -31.71
N ALA A 320 -9.08 11.23 -30.77
CA ALA A 320 -8.83 12.59 -30.30
C ALA A 320 -9.40 12.81 -28.89
N ALA A 321 -9.10 13.96 -28.29
CA ALA A 321 -9.80 14.44 -27.10
C ALA A 321 -10.14 15.92 -27.21
N ARG A 322 -10.96 16.39 -26.27
CA ARG A 322 -11.24 17.81 -26.05
C ARG A 322 -11.17 18.16 -24.57
N HIS A 323 -10.73 19.38 -24.27
CA HIS A 323 -10.74 19.98 -22.95
C HIS A 323 -10.09 19.13 -21.84
N LEU A 324 -8.91 18.57 -22.12
CA LEU A 324 -8.09 17.92 -21.11
C LEU A 324 -7.47 19.00 -20.22
N GLN A 325 -7.89 19.04 -18.97
CA GLN A 325 -7.43 20.01 -17.98
C GLN A 325 -6.72 19.31 -16.84
N ARG A 326 -5.59 19.86 -16.40
CA ARG A 326 -4.90 19.45 -15.18
C ARG A 326 -4.81 20.61 -14.21
N SER A 327 -4.87 20.32 -12.92
CA SER A 327 -4.52 21.25 -11.86
C SER A 327 -3.02 21.58 -11.92
N GLY A 328 -2.66 22.82 -12.27
CA GLY A 328 -1.28 23.26 -12.31
C GLY A 328 -1.01 24.38 -13.33
N ARG A 329 0.24 24.84 -13.39
CA ARG A 329 0.74 25.73 -14.45
C ARG A 329 1.31 24.88 -15.59
N GLY A 330 1.20 25.39 -16.82
CA GLY A 330 1.74 24.76 -18.02
C GLY A 330 0.67 24.17 -18.94
N MET A 331 1.07 23.88 -20.17
CA MET A 331 0.25 23.13 -21.10
C MET A 331 0.39 21.64 -20.79
N VAL A 332 -0.68 20.88 -21.04
CA VAL A 332 -0.71 19.44 -20.83
C VAL A 332 -0.12 18.77 -22.07
N SER A 333 0.74 17.78 -21.86
CA SER A 333 1.25 16.88 -22.89
C SER A 333 0.59 15.50 -22.75
N PRO A 334 -0.62 15.30 -23.32
CA PRO A 334 -1.43 14.15 -22.97
C PRO A 334 -1.05 12.88 -23.74
N PHE A 335 -1.26 11.75 -23.08
CA PHE A 335 -1.39 10.43 -23.68
C PHE A 335 -2.54 9.64 -23.03
N VAL A 336 -2.97 8.58 -23.69
CA VAL A 336 -4.07 7.72 -23.24
C VAL A 336 -3.57 6.29 -23.08
N GLU A 337 -3.76 5.72 -21.90
CA GLU A 337 -3.64 4.29 -21.67
C GLU A 337 -5.04 3.65 -21.74
N VAL A 338 -5.18 2.64 -22.60
CA VAL A 338 -6.37 1.80 -22.67
C VAL A 338 -6.02 0.47 -22.00
N GLU A 339 -6.81 0.12 -21.00
CA GLU A 339 -6.60 -1.06 -20.17
C GLU A 339 -7.87 -1.91 -20.11
N VAL A 340 -7.72 -3.23 -20.19
CA VAL A 340 -8.77 -4.19 -19.86
C VAL A 340 -8.57 -4.67 -18.43
N LEU A 341 -9.64 -4.71 -17.66
CA LEU A 341 -9.69 -5.13 -16.26
C LEU A 341 -10.66 -6.29 -16.15
N GLY A 342 -10.20 -7.48 -15.79
CA GLY A 342 -11.05 -8.67 -15.77
C GLY A 342 -10.37 -9.88 -15.15
N ALA A 343 -10.59 -11.06 -15.73
CA ALA A 343 -9.82 -12.25 -15.38
C ALA A 343 -8.33 -12.07 -15.70
N ASP A 344 -7.46 -12.84 -15.06
CA ASP A 344 -6.01 -12.69 -15.19
C ASP A 344 -5.53 -12.90 -16.65
N TYR A 345 -6.26 -13.71 -17.42
CA TYR A 345 -5.99 -13.94 -18.85
C TYR A 345 -6.52 -12.84 -19.79
N ASP A 346 -7.38 -11.95 -19.30
CA ASP A 346 -7.94 -10.82 -20.08
C ASP A 346 -7.32 -9.47 -19.69
N THR A 347 -6.79 -9.37 -18.47
CA THR A 347 -6.37 -8.08 -17.88
C THR A 347 -5.04 -7.59 -18.45
N GLY A 348 -4.93 -6.27 -18.69
CA GLY A 348 -3.68 -5.65 -19.14
C GLY A 348 -3.87 -4.33 -19.87
N ILE A 349 -2.78 -3.56 -20.00
CA ILE A 349 -2.72 -2.38 -20.85
C ILE A 349 -2.58 -2.85 -22.30
N ILE A 350 -3.54 -2.48 -23.14
CA ILE A 350 -3.63 -2.91 -24.55
C ILE A 350 -3.16 -1.85 -25.53
N LEU A 351 -3.13 -0.59 -25.09
CA LEU A 351 -2.64 0.54 -25.87
C LEU A 351 -2.14 1.63 -24.93
N THR A 352 -0.96 2.15 -25.23
CA THR A 352 -0.47 3.43 -24.71
C THR A 352 -0.22 4.29 -25.93
N THR A 353 -1.01 5.34 -26.12
CA THR A 353 -0.80 6.26 -27.24
C THR A 353 0.49 7.05 -27.05
N LYS A 354 0.98 7.65 -28.13
CA LYS A 354 2.08 8.62 -28.06
C LYS A 354 1.72 9.81 -27.18
N THR A 355 2.69 10.34 -26.46
CA THR A 355 2.60 11.65 -25.82
C THR A 355 2.56 12.74 -26.88
N LEU A 356 1.55 13.61 -26.82
CA LEU A 356 1.47 14.80 -27.67
C LEU A 356 1.93 16.00 -26.85
N SER A 357 2.93 16.74 -27.33
CA SER A 357 3.44 17.91 -26.60
C SER A 357 2.44 19.06 -26.57
N ASP A 358 2.25 19.64 -25.38
CA ASP A 358 1.57 20.92 -25.16
C ASP A 358 0.21 21.06 -25.88
N ASN A 359 -0.62 20.02 -25.87
CA ASN A 359 -1.95 20.06 -26.45
C ASN A 359 -3.01 19.34 -25.60
N GLY A 360 -3.53 20.04 -24.59
CA GLY A 360 -4.69 19.58 -23.81
C GLY A 360 -6.05 19.94 -24.42
N LEU A 361 -6.13 20.93 -25.32
CA LEU A 361 -7.42 21.46 -25.78
C LEU A 361 -8.10 20.57 -26.82
N ASN A 362 -7.34 20.08 -27.80
CA ASN A 362 -7.85 19.29 -28.93
C ASN A 362 -6.82 18.30 -29.52
N PRO A 363 -6.18 17.45 -28.69
CA PRO A 363 -5.20 16.47 -29.16
C PRO A 363 -5.82 15.42 -30.10
N VAL A 364 -5.00 14.90 -31.03
CA VAL A 364 -5.38 13.87 -32.02
C VAL A 364 -4.27 12.82 -32.11
N TRP A 365 -4.57 11.57 -31.76
CA TRP A 365 -3.63 10.43 -31.79
C TRP A 365 -3.83 9.51 -33.00
N ASN A 366 -5.08 9.16 -33.30
CA ASN A 366 -5.44 8.19 -34.35
C ASN A 366 -4.81 6.79 -34.22
N GLU A 367 -4.60 6.32 -33.00
CA GLU A 367 -3.98 5.02 -32.73
C GLU A 367 -5.03 3.94 -32.48
N THR A 368 -4.76 2.71 -32.93
CA THR A 368 -5.71 1.59 -32.87
C THR A 368 -5.07 0.39 -32.18
N CYS A 369 -5.85 -0.29 -31.36
CA CYS A 369 -5.51 -1.60 -30.81
C CYS A 369 -6.63 -2.60 -31.08
N GLU A 370 -6.27 -3.87 -31.02
CA GLU A 370 -7.21 -4.99 -31.06
C GLU A 370 -6.93 -5.93 -29.89
N ILE A 371 -7.99 -6.38 -29.23
CA ILE A 371 -7.90 -7.38 -28.16
C ILE A 371 -9.08 -8.34 -28.26
N GLU A 372 -8.80 -9.61 -28.03
CA GLU A 372 -9.82 -10.60 -27.73
C GLU A 372 -10.01 -10.72 -26.21
N ILE A 373 -11.24 -10.56 -25.75
CA ILE A 373 -11.63 -10.73 -24.34
C ILE A 373 -12.39 -12.04 -24.24
N LEU A 374 -11.86 -12.98 -23.45
CA LEU A 374 -12.40 -14.32 -23.27
C LEU A 374 -13.63 -14.33 -22.36
N ASN A 375 -13.63 -13.49 -21.31
CA ASN A 375 -14.75 -13.34 -20.40
C ASN A 375 -15.28 -11.90 -20.35
N PRO A 376 -16.03 -11.46 -21.36
CA PRO A 376 -16.52 -10.09 -21.43
C PRO A 376 -17.50 -9.74 -20.29
N TYR A 377 -18.16 -10.71 -19.67
CA TYR A 377 -19.15 -10.46 -18.63
C TYR A 377 -18.55 -9.93 -17.32
N LEU A 378 -17.27 -10.21 -17.06
CA LEU A 378 -16.55 -9.68 -15.89
C LEU A 378 -15.55 -8.58 -16.25
N ALA A 379 -15.29 -8.38 -17.55
CA ALA A 379 -14.33 -7.41 -18.02
C ALA A 379 -14.88 -5.97 -18.04
N MET A 380 -13.99 -5.01 -17.79
CA MET A 380 -14.19 -3.58 -17.93
C MET A 380 -13.09 -3.00 -18.81
N LEU A 381 -13.45 -2.04 -19.65
CA LEU A 381 -12.52 -1.24 -20.43
C LEU A 381 -12.29 0.09 -19.70
N ARG A 382 -11.03 0.43 -19.45
CA ARG A 382 -10.62 1.66 -18.79
C ARG A 382 -9.79 2.51 -19.76
N PHE A 383 -10.19 3.75 -19.92
CA PHE A 383 -9.38 4.82 -20.51
C PHE A 383 -8.77 5.63 -19.38
N ASN A 384 -7.45 5.74 -19.34
CA ASN A 384 -6.71 6.54 -18.37
C ASN A 384 -5.93 7.61 -19.13
N VAL A 385 -6.29 8.87 -18.93
CA VAL A 385 -5.68 10.01 -19.61
C VAL A 385 -4.70 10.66 -18.66
N GLN A 386 -3.46 10.83 -19.11
CA GLN A 386 -2.35 11.28 -18.29
C GLN A 386 -1.55 12.35 -19.02
N ASP A 387 -0.94 13.23 -18.24
CA ASP A 387 0.02 14.23 -18.65
C ASP A 387 1.42 13.69 -18.40
N GLU A 388 2.31 13.74 -19.38
CA GLU A 388 3.74 13.47 -19.18
C GLU A 388 4.46 14.81 -19.02
N ASP A 389 5.09 15.01 -17.86
CA ASP A 389 5.82 16.25 -17.65
C ASP A 389 7.24 16.23 -18.25
N MET A 390 7.95 17.34 -18.09
CA MET A 390 9.29 17.55 -18.67
C MET A 390 10.35 16.55 -18.17
N PHE A 391 10.07 15.87 -17.04
CA PHE A 391 10.95 14.87 -16.43
C PHE A 391 10.48 13.43 -16.73
N GLY A 392 9.38 13.27 -17.48
CA GLY A 392 8.76 11.99 -17.78
C GLY A 392 7.82 11.49 -16.67
N ASP A 393 7.49 12.31 -15.67
CA ASP A 393 6.56 11.91 -14.63
C ASP A 393 5.13 11.96 -15.15
N LYS A 394 4.43 10.83 -14.99
CA LYS A 394 3.04 10.67 -15.43
C LYS A 394 2.08 11.22 -14.38
N LYS A 395 1.29 12.23 -14.74
CA LYS A 395 0.28 12.86 -13.88
C LYS A 395 -1.13 12.55 -14.38
N PHE A 396 -2.00 12.15 -13.46
CA PHE A 396 -3.40 11.87 -13.78
C PHE A 396 -4.14 13.13 -14.26
N ILE A 397 -4.89 13.01 -15.36
CA ILE A 397 -5.82 14.04 -15.85
C ILE A 397 -7.25 13.61 -15.59
N GLY A 398 -7.61 12.42 -16.08
CA GLY A 398 -8.98 11.92 -16.03
C GLY A 398 -9.06 10.45 -16.46
N GLN A 399 -10.19 9.82 -16.18
CA GLN A 399 -10.43 8.43 -16.54
C GLN A 399 -11.85 8.18 -16.98
N ALA A 400 -12.06 7.08 -17.71
CA ALA A 400 -13.37 6.51 -17.94
C ALA A 400 -13.29 4.98 -17.93
N THR A 401 -13.85 4.35 -16.90
CA THR A 401 -14.02 2.89 -16.82
C THR A 401 -15.46 2.50 -17.14
N HIS A 402 -15.64 1.49 -18.00
CA HIS A 402 -16.94 0.97 -18.43
C HIS A 402 -16.93 -0.57 -18.50
N PRO A 403 -17.97 -1.27 -18.01
CA PRO A 403 -18.16 -2.69 -18.27
C PRO A 403 -18.27 -2.95 -19.77
N VAL A 404 -17.53 -3.94 -20.30
CA VAL A 404 -17.44 -4.11 -21.76
C VAL A 404 -18.77 -4.54 -22.38
N ILE A 405 -19.60 -5.28 -21.64
CA ILE A 405 -20.97 -5.64 -22.04
C ILE A 405 -21.91 -4.45 -22.24
N GLY A 406 -21.58 -3.29 -21.67
CA GLY A 406 -22.36 -2.06 -21.80
C GLY A 406 -21.90 -1.14 -22.93
N LEU A 407 -20.83 -1.51 -23.65
CA LEU A 407 -20.26 -0.66 -24.70
C LEU A 407 -21.08 -0.67 -25.98
N ARG A 408 -21.09 0.46 -26.69
CA ARG A 408 -21.73 0.63 -27.99
C ARG A 408 -20.67 0.80 -29.07
N THR A 409 -20.93 0.26 -30.27
CA THR A 409 -20.03 0.33 -31.43
C THR A 409 -20.12 1.64 -32.20
N GLY A 410 -19.19 1.86 -33.13
CA GLY A 410 -19.06 3.05 -33.98
C GLY A 410 -18.23 4.17 -33.34
N TYR A 411 -18.36 5.38 -33.88
CA TYR A 411 -17.77 6.59 -33.29
C TYR A 411 -18.53 6.99 -32.02
N ARG A 412 -17.81 7.11 -30.90
CA ARG A 412 -18.37 7.40 -29.59
C ARG A 412 -17.56 8.46 -28.86
N SER A 413 -18.27 9.29 -28.14
CA SER A 413 -17.71 10.15 -27.11
C SER A 413 -17.57 9.35 -25.81
N VAL A 414 -16.41 9.44 -25.16
CA VAL A 414 -16.15 8.87 -23.83
C VAL A 414 -15.91 10.05 -22.88
N PRO A 415 -16.95 10.51 -22.16
CA PRO A 415 -16.80 11.56 -21.17
C PRO A 415 -15.85 11.14 -20.06
N LEU A 416 -14.91 12.02 -19.71
CA LEU A 416 -13.91 11.75 -18.69
C LEU A 416 -14.38 12.14 -17.30
N LYS A 417 -13.84 11.46 -16.31
CA LYS A 417 -14.12 11.65 -14.90
C LYS A 417 -12.84 11.92 -14.12
N ASN A 418 -12.96 12.64 -13.01
CA ASN A 418 -11.85 12.88 -12.08
C ASN A 418 -11.54 11.62 -11.24
N GLY A 419 -10.59 11.75 -10.30
CA GLY A 419 -10.19 10.64 -9.41
C GLY A 419 -11.34 10.07 -8.58
N TYR A 420 -12.33 10.88 -8.22
CA TYR A 420 -13.53 10.51 -7.45
C TYR A 420 -14.67 9.95 -8.33
N SER A 421 -14.42 9.75 -9.63
CA SER A 421 -15.43 9.32 -10.61
C SER A 421 -16.56 10.33 -10.88
N GLU A 422 -16.34 11.61 -10.56
CA GLU A 422 -17.23 12.72 -10.91
C GLU A 422 -16.94 13.22 -12.33
N ASP A 423 -17.97 13.70 -13.02
CA ASP A 423 -17.85 14.13 -14.41
C ASP A 423 -16.97 15.38 -14.55
N GLN A 424 -16.04 15.35 -15.50
CA GLN A 424 -15.26 16.52 -15.89
C GLN A 424 -15.99 17.28 -16.98
N GLU A 425 -16.17 18.59 -16.79
CA GLU A 425 -16.90 19.43 -17.73
C GLU A 425 -16.20 19.45 -19.09
N LEU A 426 -16.94 19.10 -20.15
CA LEU A 426 -16.50 19.09 -21.57
C LEU A 426 -15.31 18.16 -21.91
N SER A 427 -14.64 17.58 -20.92
CA SER A 427 -13.48 16.69 -21.08
C SER A 427 -13.94 15.34 -21.63
N THR A 428 -13.51 15.00 -22.85
CA THR A 428 -14.06 13.83 -23.56
C THR A 428 -13.07 13.29 -24.59
N LEU A 429 -12.95 11.96 -24.68
CA LEU A 429 -12.26 11.30 -25.79
C LEU A 429 -13.25 11.04 -26.94
N LEU A 430 -12.76 11.13 -28.17
CA LEU A 430 -13.40 10.56 -29.36
C LEU A 430 -12.72 9.23 -29.67
N VAL A 431 -13.52 8.16 -29.69
CA VAL A 431 -13.05 6.82 -30.02
C VAL A 431 -13.91 6.18 -31.10
N HIS A 432 -13.37 5.20 -31.80
CA HIS A 432 -14.17 4.28 -32.62
C HIS A 432 -14.05 2.87 -32.05
N ILE A 433 -15.17 2.22 -31.77
CA ILE A 433 -15.23 0.88 -31.17
C ILE A 433 -15.93 -0.08 -32.15
N SER A 434 -15.28 -1.18 -32.49
CA SER A 434 -15.89 -2.30 -33.21
C SER A 434 -15.84 -3.53 -32.31
N ILE A 435 -16.96 -4.26 -32.22
CA ILE A 435 -17.09 -5.47 -31.41
C ILE A 435 -17.57 -6.60 -32.32
N LYS A 436 -16.85 -7.71 -32.34
CA LYS A 436 -17.20 -8.93 -33.09
C LYS A 436 -17.24 -10.11 -32.13
N SER A 437 -18.22 -11.00 -32.26
CA SER A 437 -18.16 -12.29 -31.55
C SER A 437 -17.09 -13.16 -32.18
N SER A 438 -16.26 -13.82 -31.38
CA SER A 438 -15.25 -14.76 -31.86
C SER A 438 -15.86 -15.94 -32.62
N SER A 439 -17.15 -16.28 -32.37
CA SER A 439 -17.89 -17.29 -33.13
C SER A 439 -18.16 -16.91 -34.60
N THR A 440 -18.08 -15.63 -34.94
CA THR A 440 -18.28 -15.12 -36.31
C THR A 440 -17.01 -15.18 -37.15
N VAL A 441 -15.85 -15.52 -36.57
CA VAL A 441 -14.62 -15.84 -37.32
C VAL A 441 -14.77 -17.25 -37.90
N ARG A 442 -15.68 -17.40 -38.87
CA ARG A 442 -15.79 -18.62 -39.67
C ARG A 442 -14.63 -18.67 -40.64
N PHE A 443 -13.90 -19.78 -40.57
CA PHE A 443 -12.98 -20.29 -41.59
C PHE A 443 -13.48 -19.93 -43.00
N ILE A 444 -12.79 -18.99 -43.65
CA ILE A 444 -12.71 -18.98 -45.10
C ILE A 444 -11.57 -19.97 -45.40
N ILE A 445 -11.96 -21.16 -45.87
CA ILE A 445 -11.04 -22.14 -46.47
C ILE A 445 -10.46 -21.54 -47.74
#